data_AF-A0A1G7YJR3-F1
#
_entry.id   AF-A0A1G7YJR3-F1
#
_cell.length_a   1.000
_cell.length_b   1.000
_cell.length_c   1.000
_cell.angle_alpha   90.00
_cell.angle_beta   90.00
_cell.angle_gamma   90.00
#
_symmetry.space_group_name_H-M   'P 1'
#
loop_
_entity.id
_entity.type
_entity.pdbx_description
1 polymer ?
#
loop_
_entity_poly.entity_id
_entity_poly.type
_entity_poly.pdbx_seq_one_letter_code
_entity_poly.pdbx_strand_id
1 'polypeptide(L)'
;MIKHHPFLQKSLGKILLSASMIVTTGYAAICGAHGGGAVLDPAGNKATFTALARVTCFDESGVGPADYLAVKIRDNSPPVPGMFVSLQLLKGSKAINITDTTPGDAHFSPEVTLRGGNGTYFMMANKTMAGARNFEVEWHCKTVNNEHTGTDLFVDQFE
;
A
#
# COMPACT_ATOMS: atom_id res chain seq x y z
N MET A 1 74.84 -45.08 0.11
CA MET A 1 73.70 -44.15 0.24
C MET A 1 72.52 -44.76 -0.52
N ILE A 2 71.63 -45.44 0.19
CA ILE A 2 70.53 -46.23 -0.38
C ILE A 2 69.22 -45.54 0.03
N LYS A 3 68.46 -45.03 -0.94
CA LYS A 3 67.12 -44.47 -0.72
C LYS A 3 66.11 -45.62 -0.69
N HIS A 4 65.43 -45.81 0.44
CA HIS A 4 64.26 -46.67 0.56
C HIS A 4 62.98 -45.83 0.37
N HIS A 5 62.18 -46.19 -0.63
CA HIS A 5 60.71 -46.10 -0.61
C HIS A 5 60.20 -47.55 -0.60
N PRO A 6 59.12 -47.92 0.13
CA PRO A 6 57.74 -47.64 -0.31
C PRO A 6 56.70 -47.52 0.86
N PHE A 7 55.58 -46.80 0.68
CA PHE A 7 54.21 -47.29 0.44
C PHE A 7 53.44 -47.79 1.69
N LEU A 8 52.10 -47.55 1.68
CA LEU A 8 51.03 -47.90 2.65
C LEU A 8 50.81 -46.97 3.85
N GLN A 9 49.59 -46.66 4.31
CA GLN A 9 48.21 -46.75 3.80
C GLN A 9 47.31 -46.19 4.93
N LYS A 10 46.11 -45.69 4.57
CA LYS A 10 44.91 -45.49 5.43
C LYS A 10 44.93 -44.20 6.27
N SER A 11 44.13 -43.19 5.92
CA SER A 11 42.67 -43.08 6.06
C SER A 11 42.27 -42.58 7.45
N LEU A 12 41.24 -41.71 7.46
CA LEU A 12 40.51 -41.13 8.61
C LEU A 12 41.23 -39.94 9.28
N GLY A 13 40.63 -38.77 9.47
CA GLY A 13 39.22 -38.40 9.42
C GLY A 13 39.05 -36.94 9.02
N LYS A 14 38.04 -36.73 8.17
CA LYS A 14 37.53 -35.44 7.73
C LYS A 14 37.04 -34.66 8.96
N ILE A 15 37.70 -33.57 9.32
CA ILE A 15 37.13 -32.58 10.25
C ILE A 15 36.87 -31.32 9.43
N LEU A 16 35.66 -31.30 8.85
CA LEU A 16 35.01 -30.11 8.32
C LEU A 16 34.70 -29.18 9.51
N LEU A 17 35.50 -28.14 9.70
CA LEU A 17 35.16 -27.03 10.57
C LEU A 17 34.28 -26.05 9.77
N SER A 18 32.99 -26.38 9.72
CA SER A 18 31.93 -25.55 9.17
C SER A 18 31.76 -24.31 10.06
N ALA A 19 32.18 -23.14 9.57
CA ALA A 19 31.89 -21.87 10.24
C ALA A 19 30.37 -21.62 10.18
N SER A 20 29.73 -21.65 11.34
CA SER A 20 28.31 -21.37 11.52
C SER A 20 28.04 -19.89 11.25
N MET A 21 27.49 -19.58 10.08
CA MET A 21 26.99 -18.26 9.74
C MET A 21 25.65 -18.09 10.46
N ILE A 22 25.64 -17.33 11.56
CA ILE A 22 24.42 -16.91 12.26
C ILE A 22 23.64 -16.03 11.28
N VAL A 23 22.65 -16.61 10.61
CA VAL A 23 21.66 -15.86 9.84
C VAL A 23 20.71 -15.24 10.86
N THR A 24 20.93 -13.97 11.19
CA THR A 24 19.91 -13.16 11.86
C THR A 24 18.79 -12.91 10.86
N THR A 25 17.79 -13.78 10.83
CA THR A 25 16.50 -13.49 10.19
C THR A 25 15.84 -12.37 11.00
N GLY A 26 16.14 -11.13 10.65
CA GLY A 26 15.28 -10.01 10.99
C GLY A 26 13.93 -10.24 10.30
N TYR A 27 12.88 -10.43 11.08
CA TYR A 27 11.51 -10.38 10.60
C TYR A 27 11.27 -8.94 10.11
N ALA A 28 11.50 -8.68 8.83
CA ALA A 28 11.03 -7.45 8.22
C ALA A 28 9.51 -7.61 8.08
N ALA A 29 8.75 -6.90 8.91
CA ALA A 29 7.34 -6.68 8.65
C ALA A 29 7.24 -6.08 7.24
N ILE A 30 6.64 -6.81 6.32
CA ILE A 30 6.35 -6.35 4.97
C ILE A 30 5.23 -5.30 5.08
N CYS A 31 5.61 -4.08 5.44
CA CYS A 31 4.75 -2.91 5.42
C CYS A 31 4.46 -2.54 3.96
N GLY A 32 3.45 -3.20 3.38
CA GLY A 32 2.98 -2.89 2.03
C GLY A 32 2.14 -1.62 2.02
N ALA A 33 2.58 -0.63 1.27
CA ALA A 33 1.66 0.39 0.78
C ALA A 33 0.66 -0.26 -0.16
N HIS A 34 -0.63 -0.18 0.15
CA HIS A 34 -1.64 -0.58 -0.82
C HIS A 34 -1.90 0.60 -1.75
N GLY A 35 -1.91 0.33 -3.03
CA GLY A 35 -2.16 1.31 -4.08
C GLY A 35 -3.07 0.73 -5.14
N GLY A 36 -3.90 1.58 -5.73
CA GLY A 36 -4.85 1.17 -6.75
C GLY A 36 -5.50 2.37 -7.41
N GLY A 37 -5.89 2.21 -8.66
CA GLY A 37 -6.38 3.30 -9.49
C GLY A 37 -7.23 2.79 -10.64
N ALA A 38 -7.92 3.71 -11.27
CA ALA A 38 -8.75 3.46 -12.44
C ALA A 38 -8.96 4.77 -13.23
N VAL A 39 -9.66 4.68 -14.36
CA VAL A 39 -10.08 5.86 -15.12
C VAL A 39 -11.51 6.21 -14.73
N LEU A 40 -11.69 7.32 -13.98
CA LEU A 40 -13.01 7.90 -13.75
C LEU A 40 -13.58 8.41 -15.08
N ASP A 41 -14.86 8.13 -15.34
CA ASP A 41 -15.57 8.56 -16.54
C ASP A 41 -14.80 8.23 -17.84
N PRO A 42 -14.56 6.95 -18.18
CA PRO A 42 -13.82 6.59 -19.40
C PRO A 42 -14.42 7.18 -20.69
N ALA A 43 -15.74 7.42 -20.70
CA ALA A 43 -16.43 8.07 -21.82
C ALA A 43 -16.25 9.60 -21.84
N GLY A 44 -15.81 10.20 -20.73
CA GLY A 44 -15.50 11.62 -20.60
C GLY A 44 -16.70 12.55 -20.61
N ASN A 45 -17.91 12.06 -20.38
CA ASN A 45 -19.15 12.83 -20.55
C ASN A 45 -19.94 13.07 -19.25
N LYS A 46 -19.46 12.58 -18.09
CA LYS A 46 -20.15 12.74 -16.80
C LYS A 46 -19.29 13.49 -15.78
N ALA A 47 -19.68 14.72 -15.45
CA ALA A 47 -19.09 15.46 -14.34
C ALA A 47 -19.38 14.82 -12.97
N THR A 48 -20.50 14.10 -12.85
CA THR A 48 -20.96 13.48 -11.60
C THR A 48 -20.44 12.06 -11.40
N PHE A 49 -19.50 11.59 -12.22
CA PHE A 49 -18.97 10.22 -12.11
C PHE A 49 -18.30 10.02 -10.75
N THR A 50 -18.62 8.91 -10.09
CA THR A 50 -18.06 8.55 -8.79
C THR A 50 -17.58 7.10 -8.77
N ALA A 51 -16.53 6.86 -8.00
CA ALA A 51 -16.07 5.52 -7.65
C ALA A 51 -16.23 5.35 -6.14
N LEU A 52 -16.89 4.29 -5.71
CA LEU A 52 -17.05 3.94 -4.29
C LEU A 52 -16.35 2.62 -4.00
N ALA A 53 -15.50 2.62 -2.99
CA ALA A 53 -14.84 1.44 -2.47
C ALA A 53 -15.01 1.35 -0.95
N ARG A 54 -14.93 0.13 -0.44
CA ARG A 54 -14.77 -0.19 0.98
C ARG A 54 -13.35 -0.62 1.24
N VAL A 55 -12.72 0.03 2.23
CA VAL A 55 -11.45 -0.38 2.80
C VAL A 55 -11.74 -0.94 4.18
N THR A 56 -11.39 -2.20 4.44
CA THR A 56 -11.59 -2.82 5.76
C THR A 56 -10.25 -2.97 6.46
N CYS A 57 -10.10 -2.27 7.58
CA CYS A 57 -8.94 -2.37 8.44
C CYS A 57 -9.17 -3.44 9.52
N PHE A 58 -8.18 -4.29 9.78
CA PHE A 58 -8.29 -5.31 10.82
C PHE A 58 -6.94 -5.57 11.49
N ASP A 59 -6.99 -6.12 12.70
CA ASP A 59 -5.80 -6.54 13.43
C ASP A 59 -5.17 -7.73 12.71
N GLU A 60 -3.98 -7.52 12.15
CA GLU A 60 -3.16 -8.61 11.63
C GLU A 60 -2.21 -9.05 12.75
N SER A 61 -2.22 -10.36 13.00
CA SER A 61 -1.63 -10.98 14.19
C SER A 61 -0.25 -10.41 14.56
N GLY A 62 -0.15 -9.81 15.74
CA GLY A 62 1.12 -9.40 16.36
C GLY A 62 1.45 -7.91 16.27
N VAL A 63 0.70 -7.10 15.51
CA VAL A 63 0.92 -5.65 15.40
C VAL A 63 -0.07 -4.84 16.25
N GLY A 64 -1.25 -5.41 16.51
CA GLY A 64 -2.32 -4.78 17.28
C GLY A 64 -3.40 -4.15 16.38
N PRO A 65 -4.48 -3.62 16.98
CA PRO A 65 -5.63 -3.14 16.22
C PRO A 65 -5.29 -1.90 15.40
N ALA A 66 -5.91 -1.80 14.22
CA ALA A 66 -5.89 -0.57 13.44
C ALA A 66 -6.54 0.54 14.27
N ASP A 67 -5.96 1.74 14.19
CA ASP A 67 -6.48 2.98 14.79
C ASP A 67 -7.05 3.91 13.70
N TYR A 68 -6.43 3.94 12.52
CA TYR A 68 -6.85 4.82 11.43
C TYR A 68 -6.60 4.24 10.04
N LEU A 69 -7.33 4.81 9.08
CA LEU A 69 -7.06 4.73 7.66
C LEU A 69 -6.35 6.01 7.21
N ALA A 70 -5.17 5.89 6.62
CA ALA A 70 -4.43 6.97 5.97
C ALA A 70 -4.53 6.85 4.45
N VAL A 71 -4.75 7.97 3.75
CA VAL A 71 -4.93 7.98 2.29
C VAL A 71 -4.33 9.23 1.64
N LYS A 72 -3.96 9.09 0.38
CA LYS A 72 -3.62 10.19 -0.54
C LYS A 72 -4.03 9.81 -1.96
N ILE A 73 -4.33 10.80 -2.79
CA ILE A 73 -4.81 10.62 -4.17
C ILE A 73 -3.92 11.41 -5.13
N ARG A 74 -3.77 10.92 -6.37
CA ARG A 74 -3.14 11.66 -7.47
C ARG A 74 -3.93 11.53 -8.77
N ASP A 75 -3.88 12.57 -9.60
CA ASP A 75 -4.28 12.54 -11.01
C ASP A 75 -3.07 12.26 -11.89
N ASN A 76 -3.10 11.12 -12.59
CA ASN A 76 -2.08 10.69 -13.55
C ASN A 76 -2.42 11.16 -15.00
N SER A 77 -3.41 12.02 -15.18
CA SER A 77 -3.88 12.50 -16.48
C SER A 77 -3.16 13.78 -16.94
N PRO A 78 -3.17 14.11 -18.24
CA PRO A 78 -2.69 15.42 -18.70
C PRO A 78 -3.42 16.59 -18.02
N PRO A 79 -2.74 17.72 -17.77
CA PRO A 79 -3.29 18.85 -17.05
C PRO A 79 -4.50 19.44 -17.79
N VAL A 80 -5.60 19.64 -17.07
CA VAL A 80 -6.77 20.40 -17.54
C VAL A 80 -7.10 21.43 -16.47
N PRO A 81 -7.05 22.75 -16.77
CA PRO A 81 -7.32 23.79 -15.78
C PRO A 81 -8.69 23.61 -15.11
N GLY A 82 -8.73 23.58 -13.78
CA GLY A 82 -9.95 23.43 -12.98
C GLY A 82 -10.49 21.99 -12.88
N MET A 83 -9.83 21.01 -13.49
CA MET A 83 -10.16 19.59 -13.38
C MET A 83 -9.37 18.96 -12.24
N PHE A 84 -10.02 18.77 -11.08
CA PHE A 84 -9.41 18.15 -9.91
C PHE A 84 -10.02 16.77 -9.64
N VAL A 85 -9.26 15.90 -9.00
CA VAL A 85 -9.76 14.64 -8.42
C VAL A 85 -9.77 14.74 -6.91
N SER A 86 -10.80 14.22 -6.27
CA SER A 86 -10.95 14.27 -4.82
C SER A 86 -11.33 12.91 -4.26
N LEU A 87 -10.99 12.70 -3.00
CA LEU A 87 -11.29 11.51 -2.22
C LEU A 87 -12.01 11.91 -0.94
N GLN A 88 -13.17 11.29 -0.68
CA GLN A 88 -13.90 11.41 0.58
C GLN A 88 -13.81 10.08 1.34
N LEU A 89 -13.44 10.14 2.62
CA LEU A 89 -13.50 9.01 3.53
C LEU A 89 -14.64 9.17 4.52
N LEU A 90 -15.35 8.08 4.80
CA LEU A 90 -16.41 8.02 5.80
C LEU A 90 -16.30 6.77 6.67
N LYS A 91 -16.57 6.91 7.97
CA LYS A 91 -16.75 5.79 8.90
C LYS A 91 -17.60 6.21 10.09
N GLY A 92 -18.76 5.56 10.26
CA GLY A 92 -19.74 5.96 11.28
C GLY A 92 -20.14 7.44 11.08
N SER A 93 -19.98 8.25 12.12
CA SER A 93 -20.26 9.69 12.09
C SER A 93 -19.04 10.57 11.73
N LYS A 94 -17.96 9.97 11.21
CA LYS A 94 -16.72 10.69 10.89
C LYS A 94 -16.52 10.76 9.38
N ALA A 95 -16.00 11.88 8.91
CA ALA A 95 -15.64 12.08 7.52
C ALA A 95 -14.41 12.99 7.38
N ILE A 96 -13.65 12.81 6.30
CA ILE A 96 -12.57 13.69 5.85
C ILE A 96 -12.50 13.69 4.32
N ASN A 97 -11.97 14.75 3.72
CA ASN A 97 -11.75 14.86 2.28
C ASN A 97 -10.32 15.29 1.98
N ILE A 98 -9.79 14.83 0.85
CA ILE A 98 -8.57 15.34 0.25
C ILE A 98 -8.76 15.53 -1.25
N THR A 99 -8.12 16.56 -1.81
CA THR A 99 -8.18 16.88 -3.24
C THR A 99 -6.75 16.97 -3.75
N ASP A 100 -6.49 16.36 -4.91
CA ASP A 100 -5.31 16.70 -5.70
C ASP A 100 -5.57 18.02 -6.42
N THR A 101 -4.90 19.07 -5.95
CA THR A 101 -5.07 20.45 -6.43
C THR A 101 -4.13 20.82 -7.57
N THR A 102 -3.27 19.90 -8.04
CA THR A 102 -2.26 20.19 -9.05
C THR A 102 -2.40 19.23 -10.25
N PRO A 103 -3.38 19.46 -11.14
CA PRO A 103 -3.66 18.54 -12.23
C PRO A 103 -2.44 18.30 -13.13
N GLY A 104 -2.14 17.03 -13.38
CA GLY A 104 -1.12 16.61 -14.34
C GLY A 104 0.33 16.69 -13.87
N ASP A 105 0.57 16.82 -12.56
CA ASP A 105 1.91 16.68 -12.00
C ASP A 105 2.26 15.23 -11.60
N ALA A 106 1.26 14.33 -11.57
CA ALA A 106 1.36 12.93 -11.14
C ALA A 106 1.94 12.74 -9.72
N HIS A 107 1.90 13.79 -8.90
CA HIS A 107 2.28 13.74 -7.49
C HIS A 107 1.06 13.45 -6.63
N PHE A 108 1.26 12.71 -5.55
CA PHE A 108 0.21 12.53 -4.57
C PHE A 108 -0.09 13.83 -3.82
N SER A 109 -1.36 14.02 -3.52
CA SER A 109 -1.82 14.97 -2.50
C SER A 109 -1.10 14.74 -1.16
N PRO A 110 -1.14 15.71 -0.24
CA PRO A 110 -0.84 15.43 1.16
C PRO A 110 -1.65 14.23 1.68
N GLU A 111 -1.04 13.44 2.56
CA GLU A 111 -1.74 12.34 3.23
C GLU A 111 -2.74 12.89 4.26
N VAL A 112 -3.94 12.31 4.29
CA VAL A 112 -4.96 12.58 5.30
C VAL A 112 -5.32 11.30 6.05
N THR A 113 -5.75 11.43 7.30
CA THR A 113 -6.07 10.29 8.16
C THR A 113 -7.49 10.39 8.72
N LEU A 114 -8.20 9.27 8.77
CA LEU A 114 -9.48 9.14 9.46
C LEU A 114 -9.35 8.11 10.58
N ARG A 115 -9.34 8.59 11.83
CA ARG A 115 -9.30 7.73 13.02
C ARG A 115 -10.67 7.14 13.32
N GLY A 116 -10.83 5.85 13.09
CA GLY A 116 -12.06 5.11 13.43
C GLY A 116 -11.85 3.66 13.84
N GLY A 117 -10.60 3.23 14.02
CA GLY A 117 -10.26 1.89 14.44
C GLY A 117 -10.46 0.82 13.36
N ASN A 118 -10.52 -0.45 13.81
CA ASN A 118 -10.88 -1.60 12.98
C ASN A 118 -12.25 -1.46 12.28
N GLY A 119 -12.44 -2.26 11.23
CA GLY A 119 -13.64 -2.38 10.43
C GLY A 119 -13.62 -1.53 9.17
N THR A 120 -14.76 -1.49 8.49
CA THR A 120 -14.89 -0.87 7.17
C THR A 120 -14.93 0.66 7.22
N TYR A 121 -14.25 1.27 6.26
CA TYR A 121 -14.30 2.66 5.84
C TYR A 121 -14.87 2.71 4.43
N PHE A 122 -15.66 3.73 4.13
CA PHE A 122 -16.07 4.04 2.76
C PHE A 122 -15.13 5.08 2.17
N MET A 123 -14.68 4.85 0.95
CA MET A 123 -13.76 5.69 0.21
C MET A 123 -14.38 6.00 -1.14
N MET A 124 -14.73 7.26 -1.36
CA MET A 124 -15.36 7.73 -2.59
C MET A 124 -14.39 8.64 -3.34
N ALA A 125 -14.14 8.35 -4.61
CA ALA A 125 -13.39 9.23 -5.51
C ALA A 125 -14.34 9.90 -6.51
N ASN A 126 -14.09 11.18 -6.80
CA ASN A 126 -14.84 11.94 -7.78
C ASN A 126 -13.95 13.00 -8.46
N LYS A 127 -14.54 13.76 -9.39
CA LYS A 127 -13.88 14.82 -10.15
C LYS A 127 -14.79 16.03 -10.34
N THR A 128 -14.20 17.19 -10.65
CA THR A 128 -14.93 18.46 -10.67
C THR A 128 -15.75 18.74 -11.94
N MET A 129 -15.38 18.14 -13.08
CA MET A 129 -16.07 18.37 -14.35
C MET A 129 -16.04 17.12 -15.26
N ALA A 130 -16.70 17.18 -16.42
CA ALA A 130 -16.71 16.07 -17.38
C ALA A 130 -15.31 15.86 -18.00
N GLY A 131 -14.97 14.61 -18.34
CA GLY A 131 -13.67 14.25 -18.90
C GLY A 131 -13.02 13.10 -18.13
N ALA A 132 -12.42 12.16 -18.86
CA ALA A 132 -11.78 10.99 -18.27
C ALA A 132 -10.58 11.40 -17.42
N ARG A 133 -10.46 10.86 -16.19
CA ARG A 133 -9.29 11.05 -15.31
C ARG A 133 -8.75 9.72 -14.82
N ASN A 134 -7.50 9.41 -15.16
CA ASN A 134 -6.74 8.32 -14.57
C ASN A 134 -6.26 8.74 -13.18
N PHE A 135 -6.85 8.19 -12.12
CA PHE A 135 -6.47 8.50 -10.74
C PHE A 135 -5.86 7.28 -10.06
N GLU A 136 -5.08 7.53 -9.02
CA GLU A 136 -4.57 6.51 -8.13
C GLU A 136 -4.71 6.96 -6.68
N VAL A 137 -5.01 6.00 -5.81
CA VAL A 137 -5.09 6.18 -4.36
C VAL A 137 -4.08 5.25 -3.73
N GLU A 138 -3.33 5.78 -2.75
CA GLU A 138 -2.54 4.98 -1.82
C GLU A 138 -3.26 5.00 -0.47
N TRP A 139 -3.41 3.83 0.15
CA TRP A 139 -4.12 3.70 1.42
C TRP A 139 -3.42 2.75 2.39
N HIS A 140 -3.58 3.03 3.68
CA HIS A 140 -2.96 2.25 4.75
C HIS A 140 -3.84 2.20 5.99
N CYS A 141 -4.16 1.00 6.45
CA CYS A 141 -4.65 0.78 7.80
C CYS A 141 -3.44 0.73 8.75
N LYS A 142 -3.43 1.57 9.79
CA LYS A 142 -2.30 1.68 10.72
C LYS A 142 -2.74 1.71 12.17
N THR A 143 -1.89 1.21 13.06
CA THR A 143 -2.05 1.33 14.52
C THR A 143 -1.78 2.76 15.00
N VAL A 144 -2.05 3.04 16.28
CA VAL A 144 -1.74 4.34 16.91
C VAL A 144 -0.24 4.70 16.84
N ASN A 145 0.63 3.69 16.72
CA ASN A 145 2.09 3.83 16.61
C ASN A 145 2.58 3.90 15.15
N ASN A 146 1.68 4.08 14.18
CA ASN A 146 1.98 4.15 12.74
C ASN A 146 2.51 2.84 12.13
N GLU A 147 2.29 1.71 12.78
CA GLU A 147 2.58 0.37 12.24
C GLU A 147 1.45 -0.09 11.31
N HIS A 148 1.77 -0.76 10.20
CA HIS A 148 0.76 -1.26 9.26
C HIS A 148 -0.02 -2.45 9.82
N THR A 149 -1.30 -2.51 9.48
CA THR A 149 -2.23 -3.58 9.87
C THR A 149 -2.92 -4.17 8.64
N GLY A 150 -3.65 -5.27 8.85
CA GLY A 150 -4.39 -5.94 7.79
C GLY A 150 -5.38 -5.01 7.10
N THR A 151 -5.42 -5.11 5.77
CA THR A 151 -6.22 -4.25 4.90
C THR A 151 -6.84 -5.05 3.78
N ASP A 152 -8.16 -4.95 3.60
CA ASP A 152 -8.86 -5.44 2.40
C ASP A 152 -9.50 -4.28 1.64
N LEU A 153 -9.58 -4.40 0.31
CA LEU A 153 -10.28 -3.47 -0.57
C LEU A 153 -11.38 -4.19 -1.36
N PHE A 154 -12.55 -3.58 -1.43
CA PHE A 154 -13.62 -3.97 -2.34
C PHE A 154 -14.20 -2.75 -3.07
N VAL A 155 -14.39 -2.82 -4.38
CA VAL A 155 -15.04 -1.75 -5.16
C VAL A 155 -16.53 -2.04 -5.24
N ASP A 156 -17.36 -1.13 -4.70
CA ASP A 156 -18.82 -1.30 -4.68
C ASP A 156 -19.48 -0.69 -5.92
N GLN A 157 -19.03 0.49 -6.37
CA GLN A 157 -19.65 1.23 -7.47
C GLN A 157 -18.60 1.97 -8.30
N PHE A 158 -18.85 2.07 -9.60
CA PHE A 158 -18.01 2.81 -10.54
C PHE A 158 -18.85 3.34 -11.71
N GLU A 159 -19.45 4.53 -11.58
CA GLU A 159 -20.44 5.05 -12.57
C GLU A 159 -20.62 6.57 -12.65
#